data_AF-A0A383C4S2-F1
#
_entry.id   AF-A0A383C4S2-F1
#
_cell.length_a   1.000
_cell.length_b   1.000
_cell.length_c   1.000
_cell.angle_alpha   90.00
_cell.angle_beta   90.00
_cell.angle_gamma   90.00
#
_symmetry.space_group_name_H-M   'P 1'
#
loop_
_entity.id
_entity.type
_entity.pdbx_description
1 polymer ?
#
loop_
_entity_poly.entity_id
_entity_poly.type
_entity_poly.pdbx_seq_one_letter_code
_entity_poly.pdbx_strand_id
1 'polypeptide(L)'
;FRAARRLTDKHRDVQLLYPMHPNPNVVEPARELLGDHPRIHLVDPLPYQDMISVLRGSVLILTDSGGIQEEAPTFGVPVLLLREETERPEGLDIGIVRLVGTNEEAIVTEGSRVLEEDRTREHTTVNPFGDGRAGERISDIIVAHLTNSSRSTTDWPGP
;
A
#
# COMPACT_ATOMS: atom_id res chain seq x y z
N PHE A 1 -12.16 -8.34 -6.33
CA PHE A 1 -13.18 -7.40 -6.86
C PHE A 1 -14.46 -7.35 -6.04
N ARG A 2 -15.21 -8.45 -5.84
CA ARG A 2 -16.46 -8.43 -5.04
C ARG A 2 -16.32 -7.82 -3.65
N ALA A 3 -15.26 -8.16 -2.91
CA ALA A 3 -14.95 -7.56 -1.61
C ALA A 3 -14.83 -6.02 -1.67
N ALA A 4 -14.10 -5.50 -2.66
CA ALA A 4 -13.89 -4.06 -2.84
C ALA A 4 -15.21 -3.33 -3.16
N ARG A 5 -16.09 -3.94 -3.99
CA ARG A 5 -17.44 -3.43 -4.23
C ARG A 5 -18.26 -3.40 -2.94
N ARG A 6 -18.31 -4.51 -2.19
CA ARG A 6 -19.03 -4.60 -0.92
C ARG A 6 -18.55 -3.58 0.12
N LEU A 7 -17.23 -3.37 0.22
CA LEU A 7 -16.67 -2.32 1.07
C LEU A 7 -17.17 -0.93 0.63
N THR A 8 -17.14 -0.64 -0.67
CA THR A 8 -17.62 0.63 -1.22
C THR A 8 -19.12 0.81 -0.96
N ASP A 9 -19.93 -0.24 -1.16
CA ASP A 9 -21.38 -0.22 -0.90
C ASP A 9 -21.71 0.03 0.58
N LYS A 10 -20.97 -0.63 1.49
CA LYS A 10 -21.17 -0.51 2.95
C LYS A 10 -20.78 0.87 3.48
N HIS A 11 -19.68 1.45 2.98
CA HIS A 11 -19.13 2.72 3.46
C HIS A 11 -19.44 3.85 2.47
N ARG A 12 -20.52 4.59 2.73
CA ARG A 12 -21.09 5.58 1.78
C ARG A 12 -20.19 6.80 1.51
N ASP A 13 -19.26 7.07 2.41
CA ASP A 13 -18.29 8.16 2.39
C ASP A 13 -16.94 7.75 1.77
N VAL A 14 -16.83 6.52 1.26
CA VAL A 14 -15.64 6.00 0.58
C VAL A 14 -15.87 5.94 -0.93
N GLN A 15 -14.79 6.19 -1.68
CA GLN A 15 -14.72 5.94 -3.12
C GLN A 15 -13.59 4.94 -3.38
N LEU A 16 -13.75 4.09 -4.39
CA LEU A 16 -12.75 3.14 -4.82
C LEU A 16 -12.09 3.65 -6.09
N LEU A 17 -10.78 3.79 -6.09
CA LEU A 17 -9.98 4.00 -7.30
C LEU A 17 -9.22 2.71 -7.59
N TYR A 18 -9.39 2.17 -8.79
CA TYR A 18 -8.68 0.98 -9.25
C TYR A 18 -7.94 1.27 -10.55
N PRO A 19 -6.62 1.51 -10.49
CA PRO A 19 -5.74 1.53 -11.65
C PRO A 19 -5.67 0.11 -12.24
N MET A 20 -6.29 -0.07 -13.41
CA MET A 20 -6.43 -1.39 -14.01
C MET A 20 -5.09 -1.91 -14.53
N HIS A 21 -4.73 -3.14 -14.17
CA HIS A 21 -3.60 -3.81 -14.83
C HIS A 21 -3.93 -4.02 -16.31
N PRO A 22 -3.00 -3.83 -17.27
CA PRO A 22 -3.26 -4.01 -18.70
C PRO A 22 -3.56 -5.46 -19.12
N ASN A 23 -3.65 -6.39 -18.17
CA ASN A 23 -3.88 -7.81 -18.46
C ASN A 23 -5.37 -8.01 -18.75
N PRO A 24 -5.77 -8.46 -19.95
CA PRO A 24 -7.17 -8.64 -20.31
C PRO A 24 -7.93 -9.53 -19.32
N ASN A 25 -7.27 -10.55 -18.77
CA ASN A 25 -7.84 -11.49 -17.78
C ASN A 25 -8.26 -10.82 -16.47
N VAL A 26 -7.80 -9.59 -16.22
CA VAL A 26 -8.11 -8.79 -15.04
C VAL A 26 -9.07 -7.65 -15.39
N VAL A 27 -8.92 -7.06 -16.57
CA VAL A 27 -9.76 -5.94 -17.04
C VAL A 27 -11.23 -6.33 -17.19
N GLU A 28 -11.52 -7.48 -17.80
CA GLU A 28 -12.91 -7.90 -18.04
C GLU A 28 -13.66 -8.13 -16.71
N PRO A 29 -13.14 -8.94 -15.75
CA PRO A 29 -13.80 -9.11 -14.45
C PRO A 29 -13.90 -7.81 -13.65
N ALA A 30 -12.91 -6.92 -13.76
CA ALA A 30 -12.96 -5.62 -13.09
C ALA A 30 -14.12 -4.78 -13.63
N ARG A 31 -14.25 -4.66 -14.96
CA ARG A 31 -15.35 -3.91 -15.59
C ARG A 31 -16.71 -4.50 -15.28
N GLU A 32 -16.86 -5.82 -15.37
CA GLU A 32 -18.12 -6.51 -15.08
C GLU A 32 -18.56 -6.30 -13.63
N LEU A 33 -17.65 -6.49 -12.67
CA LEU A 33 -17.99 -6.45 -11.25
C LEU A 33 -18.02 -5.04 -10.67
N LEU A 34 -17.25 -4.10 -11.22
CA LEU A 34 -17.04 -2.78 -10.62
C LEU A 34 -17.52 -1.60 -11.48
N GLY A 35 -17.69 -1.77 -12.80
CA GLY A 35 -17.83 -0.66 -13.74
C GLY A 35 -19.13 0.14 -13.64
N ASP A 36 -20.22 -0.49 -13.19
CA ASP A 36 -21.53 0.15 -13.00
C ASP A 36 -21.75 0.57 -11.54
N HIS A 37 -20.85 1.39 -11.00
CA HIS A 37 -20.98 1.93 -9.65
C HIS A 37 -20.48 3.38 -9.58
N PRO A 38 -21.30 4.35 -9.10
CA PRO A 38 -21.01 5.78 -9.20
C PRO A 38 -19.82 6.27 -8.35
N ARG A 39 -19.32 5.44 -7.43
CA ARG A 39 -18.14 5.73 -6.57
C ARG A 39 -16.97 4.77 -6.81
N ILE A 40 -17.01 3.97 -7.87
CA ILE A 40 -15.88 3.12 -8.26
C ILE A 40 -15.32 3.65 -9.58
N HIS A 41 -14.06 4.03 -9.54
CA HIS A 41 -13.34 4.64 -10.65
C HIS A 41 -12.33 3.63 -11.19
N LEU A 42 -12.65 3.05 -12.35
CA LEU A 42 -11.71 2.21 -13.11
C LEU A 42 -10.92 3.12 -14.03
N VAL A 43 -9.62 3.24 -13.79
CA VAL A 43 -8.73 4.12 -14.57
C VAL A 43 -7.64 3.29 -15.25
N ASP A 44 -7.01 3.89 -16.26
CA ASP A 44 -5.82 3.31 -16.88
C ASP A 44 -4.66 3.21 -15.87
N PRO A 45 -3.64 2.37 -16.14
CA PRO A 45 -2.43 2.34 -15.32
C PRO A 45 -1.86 3.74 -15.10
N LEU A 46 -1.61 4.07 -13.83
CA LEU A 46 -1.10 5.38 -13.45
C LEU A 46 0.42 5.45 -13.60
N PRO A 47 0.99 6.58 -14.07
CA PRO A 47 2.41 6.83 -13.92
C PRO A 47 2.78 6.94 -12.44
N TYR A 48 4.06 6.75 -12.13
CA TYR A 48 4.54 6.67 -10.75
C TYR A 48 4.13 7.86 -9.87
N GLN A 49 4.25 9.09 -10.37
CA GLN A 49 3.92 10.31 -9.61
C GLN A 49 2.44 10.37 -9.23
N ASP A 50 1.56 9.94 -10.13
CA ASP A 50 0.12 9.90 -9.88
C ASP A 50 -0.22 8.79 -8.89
N MET A 51 0.44 7.63 -8.99
CA MET A 51 0.31 6.54 -8.01
C MET A 51 0.69 7.03 -6.61
N ILE A 52 1.82 7.71 -6.45
CA ILE A 52 2.24 8.28 -5.14
C ILE A 52 1.19 9.25 -4.58
N SER A 53 0.61 10.09 -5.44
CA SER A 53 -0.44 11.03 -5.04
C SER A 53 -1.71 10.29 -4.58
N VAL A 54 -2.07 9.21 -5.26
CA VAL A 54 -3.19 8.33 -4.88
C VAL A 54 -2.91 7.64 -3.54
N LEU A 55 -1.72 7.05 -3.36
CA LEU A 55 -1.34 6.40 -2.11
C LEU A 55 -1.45 7.38 -0.94
N ARG A 56 -0.90 8.60 -1.09
CA ARG A 56 -0.93 9.65 -0.06
C ARG A 56 -2.36 10.12 0.28
N GLY A 57 -3.26 10.15 -0.71
CA GLY A 57 -4.65 10.58 -0.52
C GLY A 57 -5.61 9.47 -0.06
N SER A 58 -5.12 8.23 0.04
CA SER A 58 -5.94 7.07 0.40
C SER A 58 -6.11 6.94 1.91
N VAL A 59 -7.23 6.31 2.32
CA VAL A 59 -7.46 5.95 3.74
C VAL A 59 -7.27 4.46 4.02
N LEU A 60 -7.24 3.65 2.95
CA LEU A 60 -7.02 2.22 3.00
C LEU A 60 -6.54 1.78 1.61
N ILE A 61 -5.54 0.90 1.57
CA ILE A 61 -5.04 0.30 0.33
C ILE A 61 -5.27 -1.21 0.37
N LEU A 62 -5.84 -1.75 -0.70
CA LEU A 62 -5.90 -3.18 -0.96
C LEU A 62 -4.87 -3.49 -2.05
N THR A 63 -3.88 -4.33 -1.78
CA THR A 63 -2.80 -4.60 -2.74
C THR A 63 -2.22 -6.00 -2.57
N ASP A 64 -1.70 -6.58 -3.64
CA ASP A 64 -0.81 -7.75 -3.63
C ASP A 64 0.64 -7.37 -4.00
N SER A 65 0.89 -6.08 -4.29
CA SER A 65 2.20 -5.56 -4.68
C SER A 65 3.11 -5.35 -3.48
N GLY A 66 4.29 -5.99 -3.50
CA GLY A 66 5.34 -5.79 -2.52
C GLY A 66 5.91 -4.36 -2.50
N GLY A 67 5.98 -3.70 -3.67
CA GLY A 67 6.42 -2.30 -3.73
C GLY A 67 5.43 -1.35 -3.06
N ILE A 68 4.14 -1.52 -3.31
CA ILE A 68 3.10 -0.70 -2.65
C ILE A 68 3.06 -0.99 -1.14
N GLN A 69 3.31 -2.25 -0.72
CA GLN A 69 3.46 -2.61 0.68
C GLN A 69 4.60 -1.82 1.37
N GLU A 70 5.69 -1.51 0.66
CA GLU A 70 6.80 -0.70 1.18
C GLU A 70 6.52 0.82 1.13
N GLU A 71 5.85 1.29 0.09
CA GLU A 71 5.63 2.72 -0.16
C GLU A 71 4.49 3.30 0.67
N ALA A 72 3.35 2.60 0.78
CA ALA A 72 2.17 3.08 1.47
C ALA A 72 2.40 3.47 2.95
N PRO A 73 3.19 2.73 3.74
CA PRO A 73 3.55 3.13 5.11
C PRO A 73 4.23 4.50 5.21
N THR A 74 4.90 4.98 4.16
CA THR A 74 5.49 6.35 4.11
C THR A 74 4.43 7.42 4.36
N PHE A 75 3.19 7.16 3.95
CA PHE A 75 2.07 8.08 4.10
C PHE A 75 1.16 7.73 5.28
N GLY A 76 1.56 6.75 6.10
CA GLY A 76 0.74 6.26 7.21
C GLY A 76 -0.56 5.59 6.76
N VAL A 77 -0.67 5.14 5.51
CA VAL A 77 -1.91 4.54 5.00
C VAL A 77 -1.92 3.05 5.29
N PRO A 78 -2.94 2.53 6.02
CA PRO A 78 -3.06 1.10 6.27
C PRO A 78 -3.20 0.28 4.99
N VAL A 79 -2.55 -0.88 4.97
CA VAL A 79 -2.54 -1.80 3.83
C VAL A 79 -3.15 -3.14 4.22
N LEU A 80 -4.14 -3.59 3.46
CA LEU A 80 -4.56 -4.99 3.48
C LEU A 80 -3.86 -5.72 2.33
N LEU A 81 -2.92 -6.59 2.70
CA LEU A 81 -2.14 -7.37 1.76
C LEU A 81 -2.94 -8.59 1.33
N LEU A 82 -3.24 -8.66 0.04
CA LEU A 82 -4.06 -9.69 -0.61
C LEU A 82 -3.24 -10.96 -0.93
N ARG A 83 -2.40 -11.38 0.02
CA ARG A 83 -1.54 -12.57 -0.05
C ARG A 83 -1.73 -13.38 1.23
N GLU A 84 -1.48 -14.69 1.16
CA GLU A 84 -1.50 -15.56 2.34
C GLU A 84 -0.21 -15.44 3.16
N GLU A 85 0.89 -15.03 2.51
CA GLU A 85 2.22 -14.93 3.08
C GLU A 85 2.98 -13.74 2.48
N THR A 86 3.98 -13.24 3.21
CA THR A 86 4.84 -12.13 2.79
C THR A 86 6.26 -12.33 3.29
N GLU A 87 7.21 -11.92 2.47
CA GLU A 87 8.63 -11.85 2.81
C GLU A 87 9.01 -10.57 3.57
N ARG A 88 8.04 -9.69 3.83
CA ARG A 88 8.19 -8.37 4.49
C ARG A 88 7.40 -8.30 5.79
N PRO A 89 7.86 -8.94 6.88
CA PRO A 89 7.14 -8.95 8.15
C PRO A 89 7.11 -7.59 8.85
N GLU A 90 8.01 -6.67 8.52
CA GLU A 90 8.25 -5.43 9.26
C GLU A 90 7.01 -4.51 9.28
N GLY A 91 6.25 -4.50 8.19
CA GLY A 91 4.96 -3.80 8.12
C GLY A 91 3.84 -4.45 8.94
N LEU A 92 3.92 -5.78 9.13
CA LEU A 92 2.98 -6.52 9.98
C LEU A 92 3.27 -6.27 11.46
N ASP A 93 4.55 -6.25 11.82
CA ASP A 93 5.01 -6.09 13.21
C ASP A 93 4.53 -4.77 13.83
N ILE A 94 4.48 -3.70 13.03
CA ILE A 94 3.96 -2.40 13.46
C ILE A 94 2.46 -2.21 13.19
N GLY A 95 1.81 -3.20 12.57
CA GLY A 95 0.35 -3.24 12.34
C GLY A 95 -0.18 -2.33 11.22
N ILE A 96 0.71 -1.69 10.44
CA ILE A 96 0.31 -0.85 9.30
C ILE A 96 -0.07 -1.70 8.07
N VAL A 97 0.52 -2.89 7.94
CA VAL A 97 0.16 -3.90 6.94
C VAL A 97 -0.55 -5.05 7.63
N ARG A 98 -1.57 -5.62 6.99
CA ARG A 98 -2.33 -6.77 7.49
C ARG A 98 -2.48 -7.80 6.38
N LEU A 99 -2.02 -9.03 6.60
CA LEU A 99 -2.29 -10.15 5.71
C LEU A 99 -3.75 -10.56 5.84
N VAL A 100 -4.49 -10.50 4.73
CA VAL A 100 -5.91 -10.89 4.69
C VAL A 100 -6.21 -11.96 3.64
N GLY A 101 -5.20 -12.38 2.88
CA GLY A 101 -5.37 -13.35 1.81
C GLY A 101 -6.35 -12.87 0.73
N THR A 102 -7.04 -13.83 0.11
CA THR A 102 -8.00 -13.54 -0.98
C THR A 102 -9.46 -13.83 -0.61
N ASN A 103 -9.72 -14.17 0.65
CA ASN A 103 -11.06 -14.47 1.13
C ASN A 103 -11.93 -13.20 1.19
N GLU A 104 -13.09 -13.24 0.52
CA GLU A 104 -13.98 -12.09 0.39
C GLU A 104 -14.46 -11.55 1.75
N GLU A 105 -14.89 -12.42 2.67
CA GLU A 105 -15.38 -12.00 3.99
C GLU A 105 -14.26 -11.45 4.87
N ALA A 106 -13.07 -12.04 4.81
CA ALA A 106 -11.90 -11.55 5.55
C ALA A 106 -11.54 -10.12 5.12
N ILE A 107 -11.47 -9.86 3.81
CA ILE A 107 -11.19 -8.53 3.26
C ILE A 107 -12.28 -7.54 3.66
N VAL A 108 -13.57 -7.91 3.58
CA VAL A 108 -14.68 -7.01 3.95
C VAL A 108 -14.68 -6.72 5.45
N THR A 109 -14.42 -7.72 6.29
CA THR A 109 -14.38 -7.58 7.74
C THR A 109 -13.24 -6.66 8.15
N GLU A 110 -12.03 -6.95 7.70
CA GLU A 110 -10.85 -6.16 8.09
C GLU A 110 -10.86 -4.77 7.46
N GLY A 111 -11.28 -4.66 6.19
CA GLY A 111 -11.45 -3.36 5.54
C GLY A 111 -12.49 -2.50 6.23
N SER A 112 -13.60 -3.09 6.70
CA SER A 112 -14.58 -2.34 7.49
C SER A 112 -14.01 -1.89 8.81
N ARG A 113 -13.27 -2.76 9.51
CA ARG A 113 -12.62 -2.42 10.77
C ARG A 113 -11.71 -1.20 10.61
N VAL A 114 -10.88 -1.17 9.58
CA VAL A 114 -9.99 -0.02 9.29
C VAL A 114 -10.76 1.24 8.90
N LEU A 115 -11.82 1.13 8.10
CA LEU A 115 -12.61 2.29 7.68
C LEU A 115 -13.48 2.88 8.79
N GLU A 116 -13.86 2.05 9.77
CA GLU A 116 -14.63 2.43 10.96
C GLU A 116 -13.72 2.93 12.11
N GLU A 117 -12.42 2.61 12.08
CA GLU A 117 -11.43 3.19 12.98
C GLU A 117 -11.32 4.71 12.77
N ASP A 118 -10.98 5.43 13.85
CA ASP A 118 -10.94 6.89 13.84
C ASP A 118 -9.99 7.43 12.75
N ARG A 119 -10.57 7.87 11.64
CA ARG A 119 -9.88 8.43 10.46
C ARG A 119 -9.16 9.75 10.77
N THR A 120 -9.36 10.33 11.96
CA THR A 120 -8.63 11.53 12.43
C THR A 120 -7.31 11.20 13.10
N ARG A 121 -7.06 9.92 13.40
CA ARG A 121 -5.79 9.47 13.96
C ARG A 121 -4.72 9.68 12.89
N GLU A 122 -3.89 10.70 13.08
CA GLU A 122 -2.63 10.78 12.33
C GLU A 122 -1.89 9.47 12.57
N HIS A 123 -1.78 8.64 11.53
CA HIS A 123 -0.86 7.53 11.53
C HIS A 123 0.54 8.13 11.47
N THR A 124 1.06 8.54 12.63
CA THR A 124 2.46 8.93 12.85
C THR A 124 3.38 7.70 12.81
N THR A 125 3.05 6.74 11.94
CA THR A 125 3.70 5.45 11.87
C THR A 125 4.98 5.63 11.05
N VAL A 126 6.11 5.34 11.68
CA VAL A 126 7.41 5.32 11.01
C VAL A 126 7.38 4.22 9.95
N ASN A 127 7.78 4.55 8.72
CA ASN A 127 7.90 3.54 7.67
C ASN A 127 9.00 2.53 8.08
N PRO A 128 8.66 1.23 8.27
CA PRO A 128 9.61 0.24 8.74
C PRO A 128 10.62 -0.19 7.67
N PHE A 129 10.48 0.31 6.44
CA PHE A 129 11.39 0.03 5.32
C PHE A 129 12.45 1.12 5.10
N GLY A 130 12.33 2.27 5.77
CA GLY A 130 13.39 3.28 5.74
C GLY A 130 12.96 4.69 6.13
N ASP A 131 13.96 5.54 6.29
CA ASP A 131 13.85 6.97 6.62
C ASP A 131 14.02 7.90 5.40
N GLY A 132 13.97 7.34 4.19
CA GLY A 132 14.19 8.08 2.94
C GLY A 132 15.66 8.40 2.62
N ARG A 133 16.63 7.97 3.44
CA ARG A 133 18.07 8.21 3.22
C ARG A 133 18.84 7.01 2.71
N ALA A 134 18.15 5.99 2.19
CA ALA A 134 18.78 4.78 1.64
C ALA A 134 19.80 5.11 0.53
N GLY A 135 19.46 6.02 -0.39
CA GLY A 135 20.36 6.42 -1.48
C GLY A 135 21.66 7.07 -0.99
N GLU A 136 21.57 7.92 0.04
CA GLU A 136 22.74 8.54 0.67
C GLU A 136 23.66 7.47 1.29
N ARG A 137 23.08 6.55 2.07
CA ARG A 137 23.83 5.44 2.70
C ARG A 137 24.49 4.53 1.67
N ILE A 138 23.76 4.16 0.62
CA ILE A 138 24.28 3.30 -0.45
C ILE A 138 25.44 3.99 -1.18
N SER A 139 25.29 5.28 -1.51
CA SER A 139 26.35 6.05 -2.15
C SER A 139 27.60 6.13 -1.27
N ASP A 140 27.44 6.40 0.02
CA ASP A 140 28.54 6.46 0.99
C ASP A 140 29.25 5.11 1.16
N ILE A 141 28.51 4.00 1.20
CA ILE A 141 29.09 2.64 1.21
C ILE A 141 29.96 2.40 -0.03
N ILE A 142 29.46 2.74 -1.21
CA ILE A 142 30.18 2.55 -2.48
C ILE A 142 31.45 3.41 -2.51
N VAL A 143 31.35 4.69 -2.13
CA VAL A 143 32.49 5.61 -2.10
C VAL A 143 33.55 5.14 -1.10
N ALA A 144 33.16 4.77 0.11
CA ALA A 144 34.05 4.24 1.12
C ALA A 144 34.81 3.00 0.61
N HIS A 145 34.10 2.07 -0.04
CA HIS A 145 34.70 0.86 -0.61
C HIS A 145 35.69 1.16 -1.74
N LEU A 146 35.34 2.03 -2.68
CA LEU A 146 36.19 2.34 -3.85
C LEU A 146 37.43 3.18 -3.49
N THR A 147 37.36 3.96 -2.41
CA THR A 147 38.43 4.88 -2.00
C THR A 147 39.24 4.40 -0.79
N ASN A 148 38.89 3.23 -0.21
CA ASN A 148 39.41 2.74 1.07
C ASN A 148 39.30 3.78 2.20
N SER A 149 38.23 4.59 2.18
CA SER A 149 37.94 5.55 3.24
C SER A 149 36.88 5.01 4.20
N SER A 150 36.69 5.67 5.34
CA SER A 150 35.61 5.35 6.27
C SER A 150 34.29 5.92 5.78
N ARG A 151 33.19 5.18 6.04
CA ARG A 151 31.82 5.66 5.83
C ARG A 151 31.55 6.90 6.68
N SER A 152 30.80 7.84 6.13
CA SER A 152 30.27 9.01 6.84
C SER A 152 28.86 8.76 7.41
N THR A 153 28.12 7.82 6.84
CA THR A 153 26.78 7.41 7.25
C THR A 153 26.81 6.20 8.17
N THR A 154 25.81 6.08 9.04
CA THR A 154 25.57 4.88 9.84
C THR A 154 24.43 4.05 9.26
N ASP A 155 24.40 2.78 9.64
CA ASP A 155 23.25 1.92 9.36
C ASP A 155 21.99 2.50 9.99
N TRP A 156 20.86 2.26 9.34
CA TRP A 156 19.57 2.71 9.84
C TRP A 156 19.12 1.78 10.99
N PRO A 157 18.79 2.32 12.18
CA PRO A 157 18.49 1.48 13.35
C PRO A 157 17.10 0.82 13.30
N GLY A 158 16.29 1.13 12.28
CA GLY A 158 14.88 0.74 12.22
C GLY A 158 13.95 1.79 12.87
N PRO A 159 12.63 1.53 12.83
CA PRO A 159 11.62 2.33 13.53
C PRO A 159 11.67 2.17 15.07
#